data_AF-A0AAU5AP49-F1
#
_entry.id   AF-A0AAU5AP49-F1
#
_cell.length_a   1.000
_cell.length_b   1.000
_cell.length_c   1.000
_cell.angle_alpha   90.00
_cell.angle_beta   90.00
_cell.angle_gamma   90.00
#
_symmetry.space_group_name_H-M   'P 1'
#
loop_
_entity.id
_entity.type
_entity.pdbx_description
1 polymer ?
#
loop_
_entity_poly.entity_id
_entity_poly.type
_entity_poly.pdbx_seq_one_letter_code
_entity_poly.pdbx_strand_id
1 'polypeptide(L)'
;MRTIDGFQVSEDDLGWFGQLLARTATAALSAFGGGVPTTARYLTARQGQKHYAALTFAATSGYHDADIEVGDTKFVGTDHVFRMETVRIETFSGMIPELYELIRDGRVEEYRQAAYELRSKMNTTDAAGKWNGPISFHGDGSVMALSILPIRRRRAL
;
A
#
# COMPACT_ATOMS: atom_id res chain seq x y z
N MET A 1 30.54 19.26 -7.35
CA MET A 1 29.63 19.06 -6.21
C MET A 1 28.35 19.80 -6.53
N ARG A 2 27.18 19.13 -6.53
CA ARG A 2 25.91 19.74 -6.93
C ARG A 2 25.23 20.27 -5.66
N THR A 3 25.12 21.59 -5.52
CA THR A 3 24.39 22.22 -4.42
C THR A 3 22.90 21.94 -4.65
N ILE A 4 22.24 21.31 -3.68
CA ILE A 4 20.79 21.10 -3.70
C ILE A 4 20.19 22.21 -2.84
N ASP A 5 19.27 22.99 -3.40
CA ASP A 5 18.54 23.99 -2.64
C ASP A 5 17.60 23.29 -1.66
N GLY A 6 17.78 23.59 -0.37
CA GLY A 6 16.88 23.18 0.70
C GLY A 6 15.76 24.20 0.87
N PHE A 7 14.57 23.72 1.25
CA PHE A 7 13.46 24.58 1.64
C PHE A 7 13.29 24.49 3.15
N GLN A 8 13.26 25.63 3.83
CA GLN A 8 12.93 25.72 5.25
C GLN A 8 11.47 26.13 5.41
N VAL A 9 10.76 25.44 6.30
CA VAL A 9 9.38 25.77 6.69
C VAL A 9 9.43 26.60 7.96
N SER A 10 8.64 27.67 8.04
CA SER A 10 8.52 28.50 9.24
C SER A 10 7.92 27.70 10.40
N GLU A 11 8.26 28.04 11.64
CA GLU A 11 7.65 27.40 12.83
C GLU A 11 6.12 27.58 12.85
N ASP A 12 5.64 28.74 12.41
CA ASP A 12 4.20 29.06 12.30
C ASP A 12 3.46 28.15 11.31
N ASP A 13 4.17 27.57 10.34
CA ASP A 13 3.62 26.72 9.29
C ASP A 13 3.77 25.23 9.57
N LEU A 14 4.38 24.83 10.70
CA LEU A 14 4.62 23.42 11.01
C LEU A 14 3.33 22.61 11.15
N GLY A 15 2.25 23.21 11.66
CA GLY A 15 0.95 22.55 11.75
C GLY A 15 0.36 22.22 10.37
N TRP A 16 0.40 23.19 9.45
CA TRP A 16 -0.01 22.99 8.06
C TRP A 16 0.89 21.96 7.35
N PHE A 17 2.20 22.07 7.52
CA PHE A 17 3.16 21.16 6.89
C PHE A 17 3.01 19.73 7.41
N GLY A 18 2.76 19.55 8.71
CA GLY A 18 2.45 18.25 9.31
C GLY A 18 1.18 17.63 8.74
N GLN A 19 0.13 18.42 8.53
CA GLN A 19 -1.10 17.97 7.85
C GLN A 19 -0.83 17.59 6.40
N LEU A 20 -0.03 18.37 5.67
CA LEU A 20 0.37 18.05 4.30
C LEU A 20 1.10 16.70 4.23
N LEU A 21 2.10 16.49 5.10
CA LEU A 21 2.83 15.21 5.19
C LEU A 21 1.91 14.05 5.56
N ALA A 22 0.97 14.26 6.49
CA ALA A 22 -0.01 13.23 6.86
C ALA A 22 -0.86 12.79 5.67
N ARG A 23 -1.38 13.77 4.91
CA ARG A 23 -2.21 13.52 3.74
C ARG A 23 -1.41 12.84 2.64
N THR A 24 -0.19 13.28 2.33
CA THR A 24 0.61 12.66 1.27
C THR A 24 1.04 11.24 1.62
N ALA A 25 1.42 10.97 2.87
CA ALA A 25 1.70 9.61 3.35
C ALA A 25 0.47 8.71 3.23
N THR A 26 -0.70 9.22 3.62
CA THR A 26 -1.96 8.46 3.54
C THR A 26 -2.37 8.20 2.09
N ALA A 27 -2.16 9.17 1.19
CA ALA A 27 -2.36 8.99 -0.25
C ALA A 27 -1.46 7.88 -0.81
N ALA A 28 -0.18 7.87 -0.43
CA ALA A 28 0.78 6.85 -0.87
C ALA A 28 0.37 5.45 -0.39
N LEU A 29 -0.04 5.30 0.88
CA LEU A 29 -0.52 4.03 1.43
C LEU A 29 -1.81 3.54 0.76
N SER A 30 -2.75 4.46 0.53
CA SER A 30 -3.99 4.15 -0.19
C SER A 30 -3.70 3.65 -1.60
N ALA A 31 -2.78 4.32 -2.31
CA ALA A 31 -2.38 3.94 -3.67
C ALA A 31 -1.65 2.59 -3.67
N PHE A 32 -0.80 2.35 -2.67
CA PHE A 32 -0.09 1.10 -2.48
C PHE A 32 -1.03 -0.09 -2.28
N GLY A 33 -2.11 0.09 -1.52
CA GLY A 33 -3.17 -0.91 -1.35
C GLY A 33 -4.21 -0.97 -2.47
N GLY A 34 -4.07 -0.20 -3.56
CA GLY A 34 -4.99 -0.21 -4.71
C GLY A 34 -6.25 0.67 -4.55
N GLY A 35 -6.37 1.47 -3.50
CA GLY A 35 -7.53 2.34 -3.27
C GLY A 35 -7.48 3.64 -4.08
N VAL A 36 -7.78 3.61 -5.38
CA VAL A 36 -7.76 4.79 -6.27
C VAL A 36 -8.68 5.94 -5.79
N PRO A 37 -9.97 5.71 -5.45
CA PRO A 37 -10.84 6.77 -4.93
C PRO A 37 -10.38 7.28 -3.56
N THR A 38 -9.90 6.37 -2.70
CA THR A 38 -9.38 6.69 -1.37
C THR A 38 -8.13 7.57 -1.46
N THR A 39 -7.24 7.28 -2.39
CA THR A 39 -6.04 8.08 -2.68
C THR A 39 -6.40 9.51 -3.09
N ALA A 40 -7.38 9.67 -3.99
CA ALA A 40 -7.77 10.97 -4.52
C ALA A 40 -8.22 11.96 -3.43
N ARG A 41 -8.87 11.46 -2.36
CA ARG A 41 -9.34 12.26 -1.20
C ARG A 41 -8.21 13.01 -0.49
N TYR A 42 -7.00 12.47 -0.52
CA TYR A 42 -5.85 13.02 0.19
C TYR A 42 -5.01 13.97 -0.65
N LEU A 43 -5.15 13.88 -1.97
CA LEU A 43 -4.43 14.71 -2.92
C LEU A 43 -5.12 16.06 -3.12
N THR A 44 -4.38 17.03 -3.65
CA THR A 44 -4.99 18.28 -4.14
C THR A 44 -5.92 17.97 -5.31
N ALA A 45 -6.94 18.81 -5.54
CA ALA A 45 -7.89 18.61 -6.64
C ALA A 45 -7.19 18.39 -7.99
N ARG A 46 -6.10 19.13 -8.27
CA ARG A 46 -5.28 18.98 -9.47
C ARG A 46 -4.57 17.62 -9.55
N GLN A 47 -4.02 17.13 -8.44
CA GLN A 47 -3.34 15.84 -8.38
C GLN A 47 -4.33 14.66 -8.44
N GLY A 48 -5.43 14.75 -7.69
CA GLY A 48 -6.50 13.76 -7.68
C GLY A 48 -7.19 13.66 -9.05
N GLN A 49 -7.53 14.78 -9.68
CA GLN A 49 -8.17 14.76 -11.00
C GLN A 49 -7.26 14.22 -12.11
N LYS A 50 -5.97 14.60 -12.11
CA LYS A 50 -5.05 14.23 -13.20
C LYS A 50 -4.70 12.73 -13.20
N HIS A 51 -4.66 12.09 -12.03
CA HIS A 51 -4.11 10.73 -11.89
C HIS A 51 -5.09 9.71 -11.32
N TYR A 52 -6.18 10.14 -10.66
CA TYR A 52 -7.05 9.24 -9.89
C TYR A 52 -8.57 9.45 -10.14
N ALA A 53 -8.99 10.50 -10.87
CA ALA A 53 -10.41 10.69 -11.25
C ALA A 53 -10.80 9.96 -12.55
N ALA A 54 -9.82 9.62 -13.39
CA ALA A 54 -10.03 8.70 -14.49
C ALA A 54 -9.77 7.28 -13.96
N LEU A 55 -10.73 6.37 -14.11
CA LEU A 55 -10.66 4.92 -13.81
C LEU A 55 -9.58 4.17 -14.64
N THR A 56 -8.49 4.83 -15.03
CA THR A 56 -7.63 4.44 -16.14
C THR A 56 -6.24 4.07 -15.68
N PHE A 57 -6.17 3.10 -14.77
CA PHE A 57 -5.10 2.12 -14.82
C PHE A 57 -5.78 0.76 -14.86
N ALA A 58 -5.63 0.07 -15.98
CA ALA A 58 -6.26 -1.22 -16.29
C ALA A 58 -5.77 -2.39 -15.39
N ALA A 59 -5.20 -2.07 -14.22
CA ALA A 59 -4.76 -2.97 -13.17
C ALA A 59 -5.05 -2.44 -11.74
N THR A 60 -5.62 -1.24 -11.58
CA THR A 60 -5.91 -0.62 -10.26
C THR A 60 -7.34 -0.08 -10.14
N SER A 61 -8.23 -0.42 -11.08
CA SER A 61 -9.67 -0.19 -10.94
C SER A 61 -10.34 -1.17 -9.97
N GLY A 62 -9.58 -2.13 -9.44
CA GLY A 62 -10.00 -3.18 -8.54
C GLY A 62 -10.15 -2.71 -7.10
N TYR A 63 -11.37 -2.69 -6.62
CA TYR A 63 -11.70 -2.46 -5.23
C TYR A 63 -11.49 -3.76 -4.46
N HIS A 64 -10.46 -3.87 -3.60
CA HIS A 64 -10.23 -5.08 -2.80
C HIS A 64 -10.23 -6.39 -3.62
N ASP A 65 -9.50 -6.43 -4.73
CA ASP A 65 -9.56 -7.59 -5.63
C ASP A 65 -8.75 -8.79 -5.08
N ALA A 66 -7.94 -8.59 -4.03
CA ALA A 66 -7.16 -9.66 -3.40
C ALA A 66 -7.04 -9.51 -1.88
N ASP A 67 -7.06 -10.66 -1.19
CA ASP A 67 -6.68 -10.80 0.20
C ASP A 67 -5.67 -11.95 0.38
N ILE A 68 -4.78 -11.80 1.34
CA ILE A 68 -3.86 -12.86 1.76
C ILE A 68 -3.94 -13.07 3.27
N GLU A 69 -3.68 -14.29 3.69
CA GLU A 69 -3.45 -14.63 5.09
C GLU A 69 -1.95 -14.85 5.29
N VAL A 70 -1.36 -14.14 6.25
CA VAL A 70 0.00 -14.40 6.70
C VAL A 70 -0.06 -14.69 8.20
N GLY A 71 0.07 -15.97 8.55
CA GLY A 71 -0.20 -16.47 9.89
C GLY A 71 -1.67 -16.33 10.22
N ASP A 72 -1.95 -15.71 11.37
CA ASP A 72 -3.32 -15.44 11.83
C ASP A 72 -3.80 -14.03 11.41
N THR A 73 -3.04 -13.32 10.58
CA THR A 73 -3.35 -11.95 10.16
C THR A 73 -3.80 -11.92 8.71
N LYS A 74 -4.98 -11.34 8.49
CA LYS A 74 -5.53 -11.06 7.16
C LYS A 74 -5.03 -9.71 6.65
N PHE A 75 -4.70 -9.65 5.37
CA PHE A 75 -4.35 -8.42 4.67
C PHE A 75 -5.23 -8.26 3.44
N VAL A 76 -5.64 -7.02 3.16
CA VAL A 76 -6.44 -6.66 1.98
C VAL A 76 -5.67 -5.69 1.12
N GLY A 77 -5.80 -5.82 -0.19
CA GLY A 77 -5.11 -4.93 -1.13
C GLY A 77 -5.30 -5.35 -2.57
N THR A 78 -4.21 -5.27 -3.32
CA THR A 78 -4.17 -5.58 -4.74
C THR A 78 -3.02 -6.54 -5.01
N ASP A 79 -3.25 -7.48 -5.91
CA ASP A 79 -2.21 -8.29 -6.51
C ASP A 79 -1.89 -7.79 -7.92
N HIS A 80 -0.69 -8.06 -8.38
CA HIS A 80 -0.25 -7.82 -9.74
C HIS A 80 0.63 -8.98 -10.18
N VAL A 81 0.48 -9.43 -11.42
CA VAL A 81 1.38 -10.43 -11.99
C VAL A 81 2.20 -9.80 -13.11
N PHE A 82 3.50 -9.70 -12.88
CA PHE A 82 4.47 -9.25 -13.87
C PHE A 82 5.18 -10.45 -14.51
N ARG A 83 5.71 -10.23 -15.71
CA ARG A 83 6.55 -11.21 -16.40
C ARG A 83 7.95 -10.65 -16.56
N MET A 84 8.93 -11.34 -16.00
CA MET A 84 10.36 -11.10 -16.25
C MET A 84 10.87 -12.28 -17.06
N GLU A 85 11.11 -12.04 -18.36
CA GLU A 85 11.47 -13.07 -19.34
C GLU A 85 10.47 -14.25 -19.38
N THR A 86 10.87 -15.40 -18.82
CA THR A 86 10.06 -16.62 -18.75
C THR A 86 9.38 -16.81 -17.39
N VAL A 87 9.74 -15.99 -16.40
CA VAL A 87 9.27 -16.08 -15.02
C VAL A 87 8.08 -15.16 -14.82
N ARG A 88 7.05 -15.67 -14.16
CA ARG A 88 5.90 -14.88 -13.68
C ARG A 88 6.10 -14.59 -12.20
N ILE A 89 6.01 -13.32 -11.84
CA ILE A 89 6.13 -12.85 -10.46
C ILE A 89 4.80 -12.25 -10.08
N GLU A 90 4.17 -12.82 -9.07
CA GLU A 90 3.01 -12.27 -8.39
C GLU A 90 3.50 -11.36 -7.27
N THR A 91 2.89 -10.18 -7.17
CA THR A 91 3.19 -9.20 -6.15
C THR A 91 1.89 -8.79 -5.48
N PHE A 92 1.78 -8.98 -4.19
CA PHE A 92 0.68 -8.45 -3.39
C PHE A 92 1.16 -7.22 -2.63
N SER A 93 0.36 -6.15 -2.65
CA SER A 93 0.54 -4.98 -1.82
C SER A 93 -0.78 -4.63 -1.14
N GLY A 94 -0.75 -4.50 0.18
CA GLY A 94 -1.95 -4.33 0.96
C GLY A 94 -1.67 -3.86 2.38
N MET A 95 -2.71 -3.89 3.20
CA MET A 95 -2.64 -3.54 4.60
C MET A 95 -3.69 -4.28 5.42
N ILE A 96 -3.58 -4.17 6.74
CA ILE A 96 -4.57 -4.71 7.67
C ILE A 96 -5.94 -4.04 7.43
N PRO A 97 -7.04 -4.81 7.32
CA PRO A 97 -8.37 -4.29 6.97
C PRO A 97 -8.82 -3.13 7.86
N GLU A 98 -8.67 -3.26 9.17
CA GLU A 98 -9.11 -2.26 10.14
C GLU A 98 -8.38 -0.91 9.95
N LEU A 99 -7.10 -0.96 9.59
CA LEU A 99 -6.30 0.23 9.30
C LEU A 99 -6.69 0.84 7.95
N TYR A 100 -7.02 0.00 6.96
CA TYR A 100 -7.54 0.46 5.67
C TYR A 100 -8.85 1.23 5.84
N GLU A 101 -9.79 0.71 6.63
CA GLU A 101 -11.09 1.35 6.87
C GLU A 101 -10.92 2.76 7.47
N LEU A 102 -9.98 2.93 8.41
CA LEU A 102 -9.67 4.24 9.00
C LEU A 102 -9.14 5.22 7.94
N ILE A 103 -8.27 4.76 7.04
CA ILE A 103 -7.79 5.55 5.90
C ILE A 103 -8.93 5.84 4.92
N ARG A 104 -9.78 4.86 4.59
CA ARG A 104 -10.92 5.05 3.70
C ARG A 104 -11.88 6.12 4.21
N ASP A 105 -12.17 6.07 5.50
CA ASP A 105 -13.05 7.01 6.20
C ASP A 105 -12.34 8.32 6.56
N GLY A 106 -11.03 8.37 6.31
CA GLY A 106 -10.07 9.45 6.51
C GLY A 106 -9.96 10.00 7.91
N ARG A 107 -9.99 9.04 8.82
CA ARG A 107 -9.68 9.10 10.24
C ARG A 107 -8.17 8.90 10.44
N VAL A 108 -7.38 9.86 9.95
CA VAL A 108 -5.92 9.74 9.80
C VAL A 108 -5.20 9.65 11.15
N GLU A 109 -5.67 10.39 12.16
CA GLU A 109 -5.06 10.35 13.49
C GLU A 109 -5.39 9.04 14.22
N GLU A 110 -6.61 8.52 14.05
CA GLU A 110 -6.96 7.20 14.58
C GLU A 110 -6.19 6.08 13.87
N TYR A 111 -5.97 6.21 12.56
CA TYR A 111 -5.08 5.32 11.83
C TYR A 111 -3.66 5.33 12.40
N ARG A 112 -3.08 6.52 12.64
CA ARG A 112 -1.73 6.64 13.21
C ARG A 112 -1.62 5.99 14.57
N GLN A 113 -2.59 6.23 15.44
CA GLN A 113 -2.63 5.64 16.77
C GLN A 113 -2.76 4.11 16.70
N ALA A 114 -3.68 3.60 15.89
CA ALA A 114 -3.90 2.17 15.73
C ALA A 114 -2.67 1.46 15.11
N ALA A 115 -2.05 2.05 14.09
CA ALA A 115 -0.82 1.53 13.49
C ALA A 115 0.34 1.50 14.51
N TYR A 116 0.47 2.54 15.33
CA TYR A 116 1.49 2.59 16.38
C TYR A 116 1.32 1.48 17.42
N GLU A 117 0.09 1.25 17.88
CA GLU A 117 -0.22 0.16 18.83
C GLU A 117 0.05 -1.21 18.22
N LEU A 118 -0.28 -1.38 16.94
CA LEU A 118 -0.15 -2.63 16.22
C LEU A 118 1.31 -2.95 15.85
N ARG A 119 2.15 -1.93 15.67
CA ARG A 119 3.59 -2.07 15.44
C ARG A 119 4.28 -2.91 16.53
N SER A 120 3.84 -2.78 17.79
CA SER A 120 4.37 -3.56 18.91
C SER A 120 3.94 -5.03 18.90
N LYS A 121 2.85 -5.35 18.18
CA LYS A 121 2.24 -6.68 18.08
C LYS A 121 2.66 -7.42 16.80
N MET A 122 3.17 -6.70 15.79
CA MET A 122 3.81 -7.29 14.62
C MET A 122 5.16 -7.91 15.00
N ASN A 123 5.11 -9.05 15.69
CA ASN A 123 6.23 -9.97 15.76
C ASN A 123 6.20 -10.79 14.47
N THR A 124 7.10 -10.47 13.55
CA THR A 124 7.39 -11.24 12.35
C THR A 124 7.92 -12.61 12.76
N THR A 125 7.05 -13.61 12.89
CA THR A 125 7.47 -14.98 13.19
C THR A 125 6.81 -15.93 12.20
N ASP A 126 7.64 -16.50 11.32
CA ASP A 126 7.52 -17.77 10.60
C ASP A 126 6.19 -18.17 9.95
N ALA A 127 5.34 -17.22 9.57
CA ALA A 127 4.11 -17.54 8.89
C ALA A 127 4.20 -17.48 7.35
N ALA A 128 5.34 -17.89 6.79
CA ALA A 128 5.53 -18.05 5.34
C ALA A 128 4.95 -19.37 4.79
N GLY A 129 4.04 -20.03 5.50
CA GLY A 129 3.60 -21.38 5.16
C GLY A 129 2.83 -21.48 3.83
N LYS A 130 2.16 -20.41 3.39
CA LYS A 130 1.33 -20.42 2.17
C LYS A 130 1.92 -19.59 1.01
N TRP A 131 2.81 -18.65 1.30
CA TRP A 131 3.33 -17.71 0.30
C TRP A 131 4.71 -18.14 -0.19
N ASN A 132 4.85 -18.35 -1.49
CA ASN A 132 6.09 -18.87 -2.10
C ASN A 132 7.09 -17.75 -2.45
N GLY A 133 7.51 -16.98 -1.44
CA GLY A 133 8.53 -15.95 -1.60
C GLY A 133 8.60 -14.96 -0.44
N PRO A 134 9.35 -13.86 -0.59
CA PRO A 134 9.58 -12.91 0.49
C PRO A 134 8.32 -12.10 0.81
N ILE A 135 8.15 -11.81 2.11
CA ILE A 135 7.11 -10.94 2.65
C ILE A 135 7.79 -9.86 3.51
N SER A 136 7.45 -8.60 3.27
CA SER A 136 7.89 -7.45 4.02
C SER A 136 6.71 -6.82 4.75
N PHE A 137 6.86 -6.62 6.06
CA PHE A 137 5.88 -5.93 6.89
C PHE A 137 6.42 -4.57 7.33
N HIS A 138 5.54 -3.58 7.37
CA HIS A 138 5.88 -2.24 7.80
C HIS A 138 5.08 -1.87 9.05
N GLY A 139 5.69 -1.06 9.93
CA GLY A 139 5.08 -0.63 11.19
C GLY A 139 3.88 0.30 11.02
N ASP A 140 3.52 0.63 9.79
CA ASP A 140 2.31 1.36 9.42
C ASP A 140 1.14 0.41 9.08
N GLY A 141 1.36 -0.90 9.20
CA GLY A 141 0.35 -1.94 8.94
C GLY A 141 0.27 -2.38 7.48
N SER A 142 1.13 -1.85 6.60
CA SER A 142 1.23 -2.31 5.22
C SER A 142 2.09 -3.57 5.08
N VAL A 143 1.78 -4.36 4.05
CA VAL A 143 2.51 -5.57 3.69
C VAL A 143 2.79 -5.58 2.19
N MET A 144 3.98 -6.06 1.83
CA MET A 144 4.33 -6.42 0.45
C MET A 144 4.75 -7.88 0.41
N ALA A 145 4.21 -8.65 -0.53
CA ALA A 145 4.57 -10.05 -0.70
C ALA A 145 4.91 -10.31 -2.18
N LEU A 146 5.98 -11.05 -2.44
CA LEU A 146 6.40 -11.44 -3.79
C LEU A 146 6.41 -12.96 -3.91
N SER A 147 5.85 -13.52 -4.96
CA SER A 147 5.80 -14.97 -5.20
C SER A 147 6.19 -15.29 -6.63
N ILE A 148 7.07 -16.28 -6.82
CA ILE A 148 7.35 -16.80 -8.15
C ILE A 148 6.26 -17.82 -8.50
N LEU A 149 5.48 -17.51 -9.54
CA LEU A 149 4.45 -18.41 -10.03
C LEU A 149 5.07 -19.50 -10.90
N PRO A 150 4.75 -20.79 -10.66
CA PRO A 150 5.26 -21.88 -11.48
C PRO A 150 4.81 -21.72 -12.93
N ILE A 151 5.72 -22.03 -13.86
CA ILE A 151 5.41 -22.07 -15.30
C ILE A 151 4.41 -23.21 -15.50
N ARG A 152 3.16 -22.90 -15.85
CA ARG A 152 2.20 -23.92 -16.32
C ARG A 152 2.80 -24.61 -17.53
N ARG A 153 3.28 -25.85 -17.38
CA ARG A 153 3.56 -26.72 -18.53
C ARG A 153 2.23 -26.91 -19.27
N ARG A 154 2.17 -26.53 -20.55
CA ARG A 154 1.05 -26.89 -21.42
C ARG A 154 0.92 -28.42 -21.34
N ARG A 155 -0.25 -28.92 -20.91
CA ARG A 155 -0.62 -30.32 -21.15
C ARG A 155 -0.60 -30.50 -22.67
N ALA A 156 0.18 -31.45 -23.16
CA ALA A 156 0.03 -31.92 -24.53
C ALA A 156 -1.40 -32.45 -24.69
N LEU A 157 -2.07 -32.01 -25.76
CA LEU A 157 -3.33 -32.58 -26.22
C LEU A 157 -3.10 -33.99 -26.75
#